data_AF-A0A946PCH0-F1
#
_entry.id   AF-A0A946PCH0-F1
#
_cell.length_a   1.000
_cell.length_b   1.000
_cell.length_c   1.000
_cell.angle_alpha   90.00
_cell.angle_beta   90.00
_cell.angle_gamma   90.00
#
_symmetry.space_group_name_H-M   'P 1'
#
loop_
_entity.id
_entity.type
_entity.pdbx_description
1 polymer ?
#
loop_
_entity_poly.entity_id
_entity_poly.type
_entity_poly.pdbx_seq_one_letter_code
_entity_poly.pdbx_strand_id
1 'polypeptide(L)' 'MVRSQTPFMAEAFVWVGRITAIGLTMVLPGIVGSWVDHRLDTAVFEPVGFILGFLAGLAALIRVAATRQQKNL' A
#
# COMPACT_ATOMS: atom_id res chain seq x y z
N MET A 1 -34.93 -2.28 16.09
CA MET A 1 -33.54 -1.93 15.74
C MET A 1 -32.85 -3.17 15.18
N VAL A 2 -32.90 -3.38 13.87
CA VAL A 2 -32.15 -4.45 13.22
C VAL A 2 -30.70 -3.97 13.21
N ARG A 3 -29.86 -4.49 14.11
CA ARG A 3 -28.41 -4.39 13.92
C ARG A 3 -28.14 -5.14 12.63
N SER A 4 -27.88 -4.42 11.55
CA SER A 4 -27.23 -4.95 10.37
C SER A 4 -25.88 -5.49 10.84
N GLN A 5 -25.86 -6.72 11.35
CA GLN A 5 -24.66 -7.53 11.45
C GLN A 5 -24.12 -7.53 10.03
N THR A 6 -23.06 -6.75 9.79
CA THR A 6 -22.24 -6.98 8.61
C THR A 6 -21.91 -8.48 8.67
N PRO A 7 -22.24 -9.27 7.63
CA PRO A 7 -21.90 -10.68 7.65
C PRO A 7 -20.40 -10.73 7.92
N PHE A 8 -19.93 -11.53 8.88
CA PHE A 8 -18.51 -11.58 9.31
C PHE A 8 -17.52 -11.59 8.12
N MET A 9 -17.96 -12.16 7.00
CA MET A 9 -17.27 -12.13 5.71
C MET A 9 -16.98 -10.73 5.17
N ALA A 10 -17.94 -9.79 5.21
CA ALA A 10 -17.76 -8.42 4.74
C ALA A 10 -16.65 -7.69 5.50
N GLU A 11 -16.59 -7.86 6.83
CA GLU A 11 -15.54 -7.27 7.66
C GLU A 11 -14.16 -7.88 7.33
N ALA A 12 -14.12 -9.20 7.13
CA ALA A 12 -12.90 -9.90 6.71
C ALA A 12 -12.39 -9.41 5.34
N PHE A 13 -13.27 -9.24 4.36
CA PHE A 13 -12.90 -8.72 3.04
C PHE A 13 -12.38 -7.28 3.10
N VAL A 14 -12.96 -6.42 3.96
CA VAL A 14 -12.43 -5.06 4.17
C VAL A 14 -11.01 -5.12 4.74
N TRP A 15 -10.74 -6.02 5.69
CA TRP A 15 -9.41 -6.16 6.27
C TRP A 15 -8.39 -6.69 5.25
N VAL A 16 -8.74 -7.73 4.50
CA VAL A 16 -7.91 -8.27 3.41
C VAL A 16 -7.66 -7.21 2.35
N GLY A 17 -8.68 -6.51 1.89
CA GLY A 17 -8.56 -5.45 0.89
C GLY A 17 -7.61 -4.34 1.30
N ARG A 18 -7.56 -3.99 2.60
CA ARG A 18 -6.57 -3.03 3.13
C ARG A 18 -5.14 -3.55 3.04
N ILE A 19 -4.91 -4.82 3.37
CA ILE A 19 -3.56 -5.43 3.28
C ILE A 19 -3.13 -5.56 1.83
N THR A 20 -4.04 -6.03 0.97
CA THR A 20 -3.79 -6.11 -0.47
C THR A 20 -3.46 -4.75 -1.06
N ALA A 21 -4.21 -3.70 -0.70
CA ALA A 21 -3.93 -2.34 -1.15
C ALA A 21 -2.53 -1.87 -0.73
N ILE A 22 -2.15 -2.10 0.54
CA ILE A 22 -0.80 -1.76 1.05
C ILE A 22 0.28 -2.51 0.27
N GLY A 23 0.14 -3.82 0.10
CA GLY A 23 1.08 -4.63 -0.68
C GLY A 23 1.17 -4.17 -2.14
N LEU A 24 0.04 -3.81 -2.75
CA LEU A 24 0.00 -3.29 -4.11
C LEU A 24 0.78 -1.97 -4.24
N THR A 25 0.65 -1.07 -3.28
CA THR A 25 1.45 0.17 -3.24
C THR A 25 2.95 -0.07 -3.12
N MET A 26 3.38 -1.21 -2.55
CA MET A 26 4.80 -1.56 -2.48
C MET A 26 5.33 -2.14 -3.80
N VAL A 27 4.50 -2.86 -4.56
CA VAL A 27 4.92 -3.55 -5.79
C VAL A 27 4.71 -2.69 -7.04
N LEU A 28 3.64 -1.89 -7.08
CA LEU A 28 3.28 -1.05 -8.23
C LEU A 28 4.42 -0.13 -8.71
N PRO A 29 5.15 0.58 -7.83
CA PRO A 29 6.25 1.45 -8.25
C PRO A 29 7.43 0.69 -8.87
N GLY A 30 7.69 -0.54 -8.43
CA GLY A 30 8.70 -1.41 -9.03
C GLY A 30 8.32 -1.87 -10.44
N ILE A 31 7.05 -2.25 -10.65
CA ILE A 31 6.51 -2.63 -11.97
C ILE A 31 6.51 -1.43 -12.93
N VAL A 32 6.10 -0.24 -12.44
CA VAL A 32 6.14 0.98 -13.25
C VAL A 32 7.58 1.37 -13.58
N GLY A 33 8.51 1.21 -12.62
CA GLY A 33 9.95 1.45 -12.83
C GLY A 33 10.56 0.54 -13.89
N SER A 34 10.26 -0.76 -13.86
CA SER A 34 10.79 -1.72 -14.85
C SER A 34 10.22 -1.50 -16.26
N TRP A 35 8.96 -1.07 -16.38
CA TRP A 35 8.38 -0.71 -17.67
C TRP A 35 9.04 0.55 -18.29
N VAL A 36 9.39 1.52 -17.44
CA VAL A 36 10.10 2.74 -17.86
C VAL A 36 11.54 2.43 -18.25
N ASP A 37 12.25 1.59 -17.49
CA ASP A 37 13.61 1.15 -17.81
C ASP A 37 13.66 0.39 -19.15
N HIS A 38 12.70 -0.50 -19.40
CA HIS A 38 12.64 -1.25 -20.66
C HIS A 38 12.42 -0.36 -21.89
N ARG A 39 11.85 0.83 -21.70
CA ARG A 39 11.62 1.82 -22.76
C ARG A 39 12.81 2.77 -22.97
N LEU A 40 13.69 2.89 -21.98
CA LEU A 40 14.83 3.81 -21.97
C LEU A 40 16.19 3.10 -22.11
N ASP A 41 16.21 1.75 -22.15
CA ASP A 41 17.40 0.90 -22.23
C ASP A 41 18.42 1.16 -21.09
N THR A 42 17.94 1.72 -20.00
CA THR A 42 18.65 1.89 -18.73
C THR A 42 18.16 0.83 -17.74
N ALA A 43 18.98 0.48 -16.74
CA ALA A 43 18.66 -0.51 -15.70
C ALA A 43 18.70 0.10 -14.29
N VAL A 44 18.45 1.41 -14.19
CA VAL A 44 18.65 2.18 -12.96
C VAL A 44 17.32 2.59 -12.33
N PHE A 45 16.24 2.69 -13.11
CA PHE A 45 14.93 3.09 -12.62
C PHE A 45 14.19 1.95 -11.91
N GLU A 46 14.49 0.68 -12.21
CA GLU A 46 13.92 -0.47 -11.51
C GLU A 46 14.28 -0.48 -9.99
N PRO A 47 15.56 -0.48 -9.56
CA PRO A 47 15.89 -0.47 -8.15
C PRO A 47 15.47 0.84 -7.45
N VAL A 48 15.56 1.98 -8.15
CA VAL A 48 15.12 3.28 -7.60
C VAL A 48 13.61 3.30 -7.39
N GLY A 49 12.83 2.77 -8.33
CA GLY A 49 11.38 2.64 -8.22
C GLY A 49 10.98 1.72 -7.05
N PHE A 50 11.71 0.63 -6.84
CA PHE A 50 11.49 -0.28 -5.73
C PHE A 50 11.80 0.38 -4.37
N ILE A 51 12.93 1.08 -4.26
CA ILE A 51 13.34 1.78 -3.03
C ILE A 51 12.35 2.92 -2.71
N LEU A 52 11.97 3.72 -3.70
CA LEU A 52 10.99 4.79 -3.52
C LEU A 52 9.60 4.26 -3.18
N GLY A 53 9.16 3.17 -3.83
CA GLY A 53 7.89 2.50 -3.50
C GLY A 53 7.87 1.93 -2.08
N PHE A 54 8.98 1.34 -1.65
CA PHE A 54 9.15 0.85 -0.29
C PHE A 54 9.12 1.99 0.74
N LEU A 55 9.88 3.08 0.51
CA LEU A 55 9.91 4.25 1.39
C LEU A 55 8.54 4.94 1.47
N ALA A 56 7.84 5.08 0.35
CA ALA A 56 6.49 5.63 0.30
C ALA A 56 5.48 4.75 1.06
N GLY A 57 5.54 3.43 0.89
CA GLY A 57 4.74 2.47 1.64
C GLY A 57 5.00 2.54 3.16
N LEU A 58 6.27 2.66 3.55
CA LEU A 58 6.66 2.81 4.96
C LEU A 58 6.15 4.14 5.54
N ALA A 59 6.29 5.24 4.80
CA ALA A 59 5.78 6.55 5.20
C ALA A 59 4.24 6.55 5.35
N ALA A 60 3.52 5.87 4.45
CA ALA A 60 2.07 5.69 4.56
C ALA A 60 1.68 4.89 5.80
N LEU A 61 2.41 3.82 6.12
CA LEU A 61 2.19 3.01 7.32
C LEU A 61 2.41 3.83 8.61
N ILE A 62 3.52 4.58 8.66
CA ILE A 62 3.84 5.49 9.79
C ILE A 62 2.77 6.57 9.92
N ARG A 63 2.32 7.17 8.82
CA ARG A 63 1.27 8.20 8.84
C ARG A 63 -0.05 7.64 9.38
N VAL A 64 -0.45 6.44 8.97
CA VAL A 64 -1.65 5.77 9.49
C VAL A 64 -1.52 5.44 10.97
N ALA A 65 -0.35 4.97 11.42
CA ALA A 65 -0.07 4.70 12.83
C ALA A 65 -0.08 5.98 13.69
N ALA A 66 0.57 7.05 13.21
CA ALA A 66 0.60 8.34 13.88
C ALA A 66 -0.79 8.97 14.01
N THR A 67 -1.61 8.88 12.95
CA THR A 67 -3.00 9.36 12.97
C THR A 67 -3.86 8.60 14.00
N ARG A 68 -3.60 7.30 14.22
CA ARG A 68 -4.29 6.53 15.26
C ARG A 68 -3.93 6.99 16.68
N GLN A 69 -2.70 7.44 16.92
CA GLN A 69 -2.25 7.86 18.24
C GLN A 69 -2.88 9.19 18.68
N GLN A 70 -3.13 10.10 17.75
CA GLN A 70 -3.77 11.39 18.02
C GLN A 70 -5.26 11.28 18.39
N LYS A 71 -5.92 10.16 18.08
CA LYS A 71 -7.33 9.93 18.45
C LYS A 71 -7.50 9.41 19.89
N ASN A 72 -6.41 9.12 20.60
CA ASN A 72 -6.40 8.60 21.98
C ASN A 72 -5.85 9.62 23.00
N LEU A 73 -5.63 10.87 22.58
CA LEU A 73 -5.33 12.03 23.42
C LEU A 73 -6.48 13.02 23.33
#